data_AF-A0A5B7W3F8-F1
#
_entry.id   AF-A0A5B7W3F8-F1
#
_cell.length_a   1.000
_cell.length_b   1.000
_cell.length_c   1.000
_cell.angle_alpha   90.00
_cell.angle_beta   90.00
_cell.angle_gamma   90.00
#
_symmetry.space_group_name_H-M   'P 1'
#
loop_
_entity.id
_entity.type
_entity.pdbx_description
1 polymer ?
#
loop_
_entity_poly.entity_id
_entity_poly.type
_entity_poly.pdbx_seq_one_letter_code
_entity_poly.pdbx_strand_id
1 'polypeptide(L)'
;MSIPESSCSFESATQVISIFEHDLAWKETFTREAEAIRAIATREKFFIDHVGSTAVDGLPSKPIIDILVSVHHWSTVEKILEKLKKIGYRMKEYDKEAPRYFLTKCQPDNSDGFHLHICRPNDRWGQDMLVFRDELAADQGLVKEYTELKQNLARAHCDDLDKYTHKKTFFIKSVLHKVEGSFSVDHLLTHQRSELDEAQRIQIKMIFTQLAIAWVAACSVYLIGNKYLLHAAGAGLLLMLLWVHFSQRQQRHRSAGDQARRAVLLISGLDKVPPAGQKLRIIDGFEISTLGRPRAREEDHFASREPPSYKRLSELIEESAYWTRDLQRFSAKIMTIIFTVLMLSIICACGVAISSLISETLIDLSRALIAAVVFLISSDILGLLLAYRNSATTIDEIFKRVESVAARKYTESDVLLLMVDYNAAIEKAPAALPGVFQIRNKTLGQHWRAYISTKHTNTEI
;
A
#
# COMPACT_ATOMS: atom_id res chain seq x y z
N MET A 1 -64.05 -5.42 -3.63
CA MET A 1 -63.29 -5.87 -4.82
C MET A 1 -61.94 -6.35 -4.30
N SER A 2 -61.85 -7.65 -4.07
CA SER A 2 -60.72 -8.35 -3.46
C SER A 2 -59.58 -8.48 -4.46
N ILE A 3 -58.40 -8.01 -4.09
CA ILE A 3 -57.15 -8.23 -4.83
C ILE A 3 -56.77 -9.70 -4.61
N PRO A 4 -56.52 -10.50 -5.66
CA PRO A 4 -56.15 -11.90 -5.45
C PRO A 4 -54.73 -11.97 -4.91
N GLU A 5 -54.57 -12.61 -3.75
CA GLU A 5 -53.27 -13.10 -3.29
C GLU A 5 -52.76 -14.12 -4.30
N SER A 6 -51.75 -13.74 -5.09
CA SER A 6 -51.02 -14.70 -5.92
C SER A 6 -50.15 -15.55 -4.99
N SER A 7 -50.66 -16.71 -4.60
CA SER A 7 -49.95 -17.74 -3.86
C SER A 7 -48.72 -18.20 -4.65
N CYS A 8 -47.53 -17.90 -4.13
CA CYS A 8 -46.29 -18.50 -4.59
C CYS A 8 -46.22 -19.92 -4.01
N SER A 9 -46.76 -20.91 -4.72
CA SER A 9 -46.55 -22.33 -4.40
C SER A 9 -45.10 -22.69 -4.71
N PHE A 10 -44.30 -22.95 -3.66
CA PHE A 10 -43.05 -23.69 -3.79
C PHE A 10 -43.38 -25.16 -4.06
N GLU A 11 -43.86 -25.46 -5.26
CA GLU A 11 -43.77 -26.81 -5.80
C GLU A 11 -42.39 -26.98 -6.45
N SER A 12 -41.72 -28.05 -6.05
CA SER A 12 -40.39 -28.48 -6.45
C SER A 12 -40.27 -28.67 -7.96
N ALA A 13 -40.10 -27.59 -8.71
CA ALA A 13 -39.56 -27.63 -10.05
C ALA A 13 -38.03 -27.65 -9.95
N THR A 14 -37.42 -28.73 -10.44
CA THR A 14 -35.97 -28.90 -10.59
C THR A 14 -35.40 -27.69 -11.34
N GLN A 15 -34.80 -26.74 -10.62
CA GLN A 15 -34.27 -25.50 -11.20
C GLN A 15 -32.96 -25.82 -11.92
N VAL A 16 -33.03 -26.11 -13.22
CA VAL A 16 -31.87 -26.40 -14.06
C VAL A 16 -30.85 -25.25 -13.98
N ILE A 17 -29.62 -25.58 -13.56
CA ILE A 17 -28.52 -24.61 -13.41
C ILE A 17 -28.04 -24.17 -14.80
N SER A 18 -28.57 -23.03 -15.29
CA SER A 18 -28.15 -22.43 -16.56
C SER A 18 -27.16 -21.27 -16.31
N ILE A 19 -26.00 -21.32 -16.99
CA ILE A 19 -24.96 -20.28 -16.94
C ILE A 19 -24.99 -19.52 -18.27
N PHE A 20 -25.04 -18.20 -18.20
CA PHE A 20 -25.06 -17.31 -19.36
C PHE A 20 -23.74 -16.56 -19.46
N GLU A 21 -23.39 -16.15 -20.68
CA GLU A 21 -22.30 -15.19 -20.90
C GLU A 21 -22.55 -13.89 -20.14
N HIS A 22 -21.47 -13.17 -19.82
CA HIS A 22 -21.58 -11.93 -19.08
C HIS A 22 -22.38 -10.88 -19.86
N ASP A 23 -23.35 -10.25 -19.21
CA ASP A 23 -24.20 -9.21 -19.79
C ASP A 23 -23.93 -7.85 -19.14
N LEU A 24 -23.57 -6.86 -19.95
CA LEU A 24 -23.31 -5.48 -19.51
C LEU A 24 -24.55 -4.84 -18.85
N ALA A 25 -25.76 -5.28 -19.19
CA ALA A 25 -27.01 -4.81 -18.58
C ALA A 25 -27.14 -5.16 -17.09
N TRP A 26 -26.34 -6.10 -16.57
CA TRP A 26 -26.32 -6.44 -15.14
C TRP A 26 -25.88 -5.26 -14.27
N LYS A 27 -24.93 -4.45 -14.74
CA LYS A 27 -24.46 -3.26 -14.01
C LYS A 27 -25.55 -2.19 -13.92
N GLU A 28 -26.30 -1.99 -14.99
CA GLU A 28 -27.45 -1.07 -15.02
C GLU A 28 -28.59 -1.58 -14.13
N THR A 29 -28.83 -2.89 -14.13
CA THR A 29 -29.83 -3.55 -13.30
C THR A 29 -29.48 -3.43 -11.81
N PHE A 30 -28.22 -3.65 -11.45
CA PHE A 30 -27.70 -3.37 -10.11
C PHE A 30 -27.90 -1.91 -9.72
N THR A 31 -27.55 -0.97 -10.60
CA THR A 31 -27.61 0.47 -10.29
C THR A 31 -29.04 0.90 -9.97
N ARG A 32 -30.02 0.49 -10.79
CA ARG A 32 -31.44 0.78 -10.55
C ARG A 32 -31.95 0.19 -9.23
N GLU A 33 -31.58 -1.05 -8.91
CA GLU A 33 -32.01 -1.68 -7.67
C GLU A 33 -31.32 -1.05 -6.45
N ALA A 34 -30.04 -0.70 -6.55
CA ALA A 34 -29.31 0.01 -5.50
C ALA A 34 -29.94 1.39 -5.20
N GLU A 35 -30.40 2.11 -6.22
CA GLU A 35 -31.15 3.36 -6.05
C GLU A 35 -32.49 3.13 -5.35
N ALA A 36 -33.24 2.08 -5.70
CA ALA A 36 -34.48 1.71 -5.03
C ALA A 36 -34.25 1.39 -3.53
N ILE A 37 -33.18 0.65 -3.21
CA ILE A 37 -32.78 0.37 -1.81
C ILE A 37 -32.39 1.67 -1.09
N ARG A 38 -31.66 2.58 -1.75
CA ARG A 38 -31.29 3.89 -1.15
C ARG A 38 -32.52 4.73 -0.83
N ALA A 39 -33.50 4.76 -1.74
CA ALA A 39 -34.71 5.57 -1.59
C ALA A 39 -35.52 5.21 -0.34
N ILE A 40 -35.56 3.92 0.04
CA ILE A 40 -36.28 3.50 1.25
C ILE A 40 -35.48 3.74 2.54
N ALA A 41 -34.14 3.78 2.47
CA ALA A 41 -33.27 3.83 3.64
C ALA A 41 -32.61 5.21 3.89
N THR A 42 -33.10 6.30 3.31
CA THR A 42 -32.52 7.66 3.29
C THR A 42 -31.95 8.27 4.57
N ARG A 43 -32.34 7.82 5.77
CA ARG A 43 -31.85 8.36 7.06
C ARG A 43 -30.78 7.50 7.74
N GLU A 44 -30.46 6.35 7.18
CA GLU A 44 -29.50 5.39 7.73
C GLU A 44 -28.18 5.46 6.95
N LYS A 45 -27.05 5.32 7.65
CA LYS A 45 -25.74 5.25 6.99
C LYS A 45 -25.42 3.79 6.65
N PHE A 46 -25.53 3.45 5.36
CA PHE A 46 -25.16 2.15 4.82
C PHE A 46 -24.40 2.28 3.50
N PHE A 47 -23.63 1.24 3.18
CA PHE A 47 -22.92 1.09 1.91
C PHE A 47 -23.59 0.00 1.09
N ILE A 48 -23.65 0.18 -0.23
CA ILE A 48 -24.19 -0.81 -1.17
C ILE A 48 -23.10 -1.11 -2.19
N ASP A 49 -22.77 -2.39 -2.34
CA ASP A 49 -21.78 -2.88 -3.28
C ASP A 49 -22.40 -3.94 -4.20
N HIS A 50 -22.06 -3.87 -5.50
CA HIS A 50 -22.32 -4.96 -6.43
C HIS A 50 -21.27 -6.03 -6.18
N VAL A 51 -21.72 -7.24 -5.87
CA VAL A 51 -20.85 -8.39 -5.54
C VAL A 51 -21.29 -9.61 -6.35
N GLY A 52 -20.65 -10.75 -6.11
CA GLY A 52 -20.95 -11.98 -6.85
C GLY A 52 -20.42 -11.96 -8.28
N SER A 53 -20.80 -12.96 -9.07
CA SER A 53 -20.25 -13.15 -10.42
C SER A 53 -20.75 -12.12 -11.43
N THR A 54 -21.95 -11.55 -11.23
CA THR A 54 -22.51 -10.54 -12.13
C THR A 54 -21.83 -9.17 -11.99
N ALA A 55 -21.03 -8.96 -10.94
CA ALA A 55 -20.23 -7.75 -10.71
C ALA A 55 -18.87 -7.76 -11.41
N VAL A 56 -18.48 -8.87 -12.03
CA VAL A 56 -17.17 -9.05 -12.66
C VAL A 56 -17.34 -9.10 -14.17
N ASP A 57 -16.75 -8.13 -14.87
CA ASP A 57 -16.81 -8.02 -16.32
C ASP A 57 -16.24 -9.28 -16.98
N GLY A 58 -16.97 -9.84 -17.94
CA GLY A 58 -16.55 -11.03 -18.69
C GLY A 58 -16.68 -12.37 -17.96
N LEU A 59 -17.25 -12.40 -16.74
CA LEU A 59 -17.46 -13.65 -15.99
C LEU A 59 -18.87 -14.24 -16.24
N PRO A 60 -19.00 -15.42 -16.89
CA PRO A 60 -20.29 -16.07 -17.11
C PRO A 60 -20.99 -16.45 -15.81
N SER A 61 -22.30 -16.23 -15.69
CA SER A 61 -23.04 -16.41 -14.43
C SER A 61 -24.51 -16.77 -14.63
N LYS A 62 -25.18 -17.17 -13.53
CA LYS A 62 -26.63 -17.06 -13.44
C LYS A 62 -27.02 -15.58 -13.45
N PRO A 63 -28.14 -15.18 -14.09
CA PRO A 63 -28.57 -13.80 -14.21
C PRO A 63 -29.25 -13.30 -12.92
N ILE A 64 -28.55 -13.46 -11.78
CA ILE A 64 -29.00 -13.04 -10.46
C ILE A 64 -28.01 -11.99 -9.95
N ILE A 65 -28.52 -10.83 -9.55
CA ILE A 65 -27.69 -9.73 -9.06
C ILE A 65 -27.46 -9.91 -7.56
N ASP A 66 -26.21 -10.16 -7.15
CA ASP A 66 -25.83 -10.21 -5.74
C ASP A 66 -25.46 -8.80 -5.24
N ILE A 67 -26.08 -8.39 -4.14
CA ILE A 67 -25.95 -7.05 -3.55
C ILE A 67 -25.52 -7.21 -2.09
N LEU A 68 -24.46 -6.51 -1.70
CA LEU A 68 -24.02 -6.40 -0.32
C LEU A 68 -24.45 -5.05 0.25
N VAL A 69 -25.16 -5.05 1.38
CA VAL A 69 -25.54 -3.85 2.13
C VAL A 69 -24.86 -3.89 3.50
N SER A 70 -23.96 -2.95 3.75
CA SER A 70 -23.26 -2.82 5.03
C SER A 70 -23.89 -1.72 5.87
N VAL A 71 -24.50 -2.08 7.02
CA VAL A 71 -25.25 -1.14 7.88
C VAL A 71 -24.43 -0.72 9.09
N HIS A 72 -24.07 0.57 9.21
CA HIS A 72 -23.25 1.04 10.34
C HIS A 72 -23.93 0.88 11.70
N HIS A 73 -25.18 1.34 11.82
CA HIS A 73 -25.93 1.24 13.07
C HIS A 73 -26.78 -0.03 13.06
N TRP A 74 -26.20 -1.15 13.48
CA TRP A 74 -26.88 -2.45 13.43
C TRP A 74 -28.22 -2.49 14.17
N SER A 75 -28.41 -1.63 15.18
CA SER A 75 -29.69 -1.46 15.88
C SER A 75 -30.85 -1.01 14.98
N THR A 76 -30.57 -0.49 13.78
CA THR A 76 -31.60 -0.04 12.81
C THR A 76 -31.91 -1.10 11.74
N VAL A 77 -31.23 -2.26 11.75
CA VAL A 77 -31.37 -3.29 10.71
C VAL A 77 -32.81 -3.80 10.57
N GLU A 78 -33.53 -4.00 11.66
CA GLU A 78 -34.94 -4.44 11.64
C GLU A 78 -35.84 -3.43 10.93
N LYS A 79 -35.58 -2.13 11.09
CA LYS A 79 -36.33 -1.09 10.36
C LYS A 79 -36.02 -1.11 8.87
N ILE A 80 -34.78 -1.43 8.49
CA ILE A 80 -34.36 -1.56 7.09
C ILE A 80 -35.04 -2.79 6.47
N LEU A 81 -35.06 -3.92 7.18
CA LEU A 81 -35.73 -5.15 6.76
C LEU A 81 -37.23 -4.93 6.48
N GLU A 82 -37.93 -4.24 7.37
CA GLU A 82 -39.35 -3.92 7.17
C GLU A 82 -39.61 -3.05 5.93
N LYS A 83 -38.69 -2.16 5.59
CA LYS A 83 -38.80 -1.35 4.38
C LYS A 83 -38.44 -2.13 3.12
N LEU A 84 -37.45 -3.02 3.19
CA LEU A 84 -37.07 -3.90 2.08
C LEU A 84 -38.21 -4.84 1.69
N LYS A 85 -38.97 -5.35 2.67
CA LYS A 85 -40.19 -6.13 2.43
C LYS A 85 -41.19 -5.40 1.53
N LYS A 86 -41.35 -4.08 1.70
CA LYS A 86 -42.28 -3.26 0.92
C LYS A 86 -41.90 -3.12 -0.55
N ILE A 87 -40.62 -3.29 -0.89
CA ILE A 87 -40.13 -3.26 -2.28
C ILE A 87 -39.91 -4.66 -2.86
N GLY A 88 -40.45 -5.70 -2.19
CA GLY A 88 -40.52 -7.06 -2.71
C GLY A 88 -39.44 -8.02 -2.21
N TYR A 89 -38.57 -7.62 -1.29
CA TYR A 89 -37.60 -8.54 -0.70
C TYR A 89 -38.23 -9.46 0.34
N ARG A 90 -37.87 -10.74 0.29
CA ARG A 90 -38.26 -11.75 1.27
C ARG A 90 -37.03 -12.33 1.96
N MET A 91 -37.06 -12.38 3.28
CA MET A 91 -36.00 -13.00 4.08
C MET A 91 -36.01 -14.50 3.85
N LYS A 92 -34.83 -15.06 3.52
CA LYS A 92 -34.62 -16.49 3.34
C LYS A 92 -33.87 -17.09 4.52
N GLU A 93 -32.88 -16.37 5.03
CA GLU A 93 -32.00 -16.88 6.08
C GLU A 93 -31.54 -15.72 6.98
N TYR A 94 -31.36 -16.04 8.27
CA TYR A 94 -30.67 -15.19 9.22
C TYR A 94 -29.67 -16.04 10.00
N ASP A 95 -28.39 -15.74 9.83
CA ASP A 95 -27.31 -16.37 10.58
C ASP A 95 -27.05 -15.56 11.86
N LYS A 96 -27.20 -16.21 13.02
CA LYS A 96 -26.99 -15.61 14.34
C LYS A 96 -25.52 -15.59 14.78
N GLU A 97 -24.72 -16.53 14.28
CA GLU A 97 -23.31 -16.68 14.65
C GLU A 97 -22.43 -15.72 13.83
N ALA A 98 -22.79 -15.48 12.57
CA ALA A 98 -22.27 -14.39 11.76
C ALA A 98 -23.44 -13.51 11.31
N PRO A 99 -23.75 -12.37 11.99
CA PRO A 99 -24.98 -11.61 11.83
C PRO A 99 -25.20 -11.13 10.39
N ARG A 100 -25.84 -11.98 9.59
CA ARG A 100 -26.08 -11.79 8.16
C ARG A 100 -27.54 -12.10 7.88
N TYR A 101 -28.26 -11.11 7.35
CA TYR A 101 -29.57 -11.36 6.76
C TYR A 101 -29.39 -11.63 5.26
N PHE A 102 -29.99 -12.72 4.79
CA PHE A 102 -30.05 -13.04 3.37
C PHE A 102 -31.50 -12.90 2.89
N LEU A 103 -31.71 -12.03 1.89
CA LEU A 103 -33.01 -11.76 1.29
C LEU A 103 -32.97 -12.01 -0.21
N THR A 104 -34.13 -12.34 -0.77
CA THR A 104 -34.34 -12.59 -2.19
C THR A 104 -35.46 -11.72 -2.73
N LYS A 105 -35.34 -11.24 -3.97
CA LYS A 105 -36.41 -10.57 -4.70
C LYS A 105 -36.51 -11.20 -6.09
N CYS A 106 -37.72 -11.57 -6.47
CA CYS A 106 -38.00 -12.13 -7.79
C CYS A 106 -38.20 -11.02 -8.83
N GLN A 107 -37.91 -11.33 -10.09
CA GLN A 107 -38.28 -10.51 -11.24
C GLN A 107 -39.79 -10.63 -11.54
N PRO A 108 -40.36 -9.76 -12.41
CA PRO A 108 -41.78 -9.82 -12.78
C PRO A 108 -42.22 -11.15 -13.40
N ASP A 109 -41.30 -11.93 -13.96
CA ASP A 109 -41.54 -13.27 -14.51
C ASP A 109 -41.46 -14.39 -13.46
N ASN A 110 -41.41 -14.04 -12.16
CA ASN A 110 -41.24 -14.93 -11.02
C ASN A 110 -39.89 -15.68 -10.95
N SER A 111 -38.90 -15.34 -11.77
CA SER A 111 -37.53 -15.84 -11.61
C SER A 111 -36.79 -15.13 -10.46
N ASP A 112 -35.78 -15.77 -9.87
CA ASP A 112 -34.91 -15.09 -8.89
C ASP A 112 -34.10 -13.99 -9.59
N GLY A 113 -34.27 -12.74 -9.15
CA GLY A 113 -33.61 -11.58 -9.76
C GLY A 113 -32.47 -11.00 -8.93
N PHE A 114 -32.65 -10.99 -7.60
CA PHE A 114 -31.72 -10.33 -6.69
C PHE A 114 -31.49 -11.14 -5.42
N HIS A 115 -30.22 -11.22 -5.04
CA HIS A 115 -29.74 -11.73 -3.76
C HIS A 115 -29.19 -10.56 -2.95
N LEU A 116 -29.71 -10.36 -1.74
CA LEU A 116 -29.33 -9.25 -0.87
C LEU A 116 -28.73 -9.79 0.42
N HIS A 117 -27.48 -9.43 0.69
CA HIS A 117 -26.77 -9.74 1.92
C HIS A 117 -26.66 -8.48 2.77
N ILE A 118 -27.17 -8.52 4.00
CA ILE A 118 -27.07 -7.40 4.94
C ILE A 118 -26.17 -7.81 6.10
N CYS A 119 -25.06 -7.09 6.29
CA CYS A 119 -24.05 -7.34 7.31
C CYS A 119 -23.62 -6.05 8.02
N ARG A 120 -22.87 -6.14 9.12
CA ARG A 120 -22.16 -4.97 9.66
C ARG A 120 -20.93 -4.66 8.81
N PRO A 121 -20.50 -3.40 8.76
CA PRO A 121 -19.20 -3.02 8.23
C PRO A 121 -18.10 -3.83 8.92
N ASN A 122 -17.20 -4.40 8.11
CA ASN A 122 -16.08 -5.26 8.52
C ASN A 122 -16.45 -6.67 8.99
N ASP A 123 -17.72 -7.08 8.95
CA ASP A 123 -18.06 -8.49 9.17
C ASP A 123 -17.40 -9.36 8.10
N ARG A 124 -16.92 -10.54 8.54
CA ARG A 124 -16.13 -11.44 7.71
C ARG A 124 -16.80 -11.79 6.39
N TRP A 125 -18.10 -12.10 6.43
CA TRP A 125 -18.88 -12.46 5.25
C TRP A 125 -18.84 -11.35 4.18
N GLY A 126 -19.10 -10.10 4.58
CA GLY A 126 -19.11 -8.97 3.64
C GLY A 126 -17.72 -8.71 3.06
N GLN A 127 -16.68 -8.83 3.89
CA GLN A 127 -15.29 -8.69 3.44
C GLN A 127 -14.91 -9.78 2.43
N ASP A 128 -15.25 -11.05 2.70
CA ASP A 128 -14.95 -12.16 1.80
C ASP A 128 -15.64 -12.00 0.43
N MET A 129 -16.88 -11.51 0.40
CA MET A 129 -17.57 -11.22 -0.86
C MET A 129 -16.87 -10.13 -1.69
N LEU A 130 -16.40 -9.06 -1.02
CA LEU A 130 -15.68 -7.96 -1.68
C LEU A 130 -14.30 -8.42 -2.17
N VAL A 131 -13.53 -9.12 -1.33
CA VAL A 131 -12.22 -9.67 -1.70
C VAL A 131 -12.36 -10.60 -2.89
N PHE A 132 -13.27 -11.56 -2.85
CA PHE A 132 -13.41 -12.52 -3.94
C PHE A 132 -13.84 -11.86 -5.26
N ARG A 133 -14.71 -10.85 -5.23
CA ARG A 133 -15.04 -10.05 -6.43
C ARG A 133 -13.81 -9.35 -6.98
N ASP A 134 -13.06 -8.67 -6.13
CA ASP A 134 -11.91 -7.86 -6.54
C ASP A 134 -10.79 -8.74 -7.12
N GLU A 135 -10.54 -9.92 -6.55
CA GLU A 135 -9.58 -10.91 -7.09
C GLU A 135 -9.99 -11.41 -8.48
N LEU A 136 -11.28 -11.72 -8.67
CA LEU A 136 -11.78 -12.12 -9.99
C LEU A 136 -11.69 -10.98 -11.01
N ALA A 137 -11.93 -9.74 -10.61
CA ALA A 137 -11.80 -8.60 -11.52
C ALA A 137 -10.35 -8.33 -11.94
N ALA A 138 -9.38 -8.65 -11.07
CA ALA A 138 -7.96 -8.40 -11.30
C ALA A 138 -7.26 -9.52 -12.09
N ASP A 139 -7.70 -10.77 -11.97
CA ASP A 139 -7.02 -11.95 -12.54
C ASP A 139 -7.87 -12.69 -13.57
N GLN A 140 -7.56 -12.48 -14.86
CA GLN A 140 -8.21 -13.16 -15.98
C GLN A 140 -7.99 -14.69 -15.98
N GLY A 141 -6.86 -15.16 -15.43
CA GLY A 141 -6.62 -16.58 -15.22
C GLY A 141 -7.59 -17.16 -14.20
N LEU A 142 -7.80 -16.45 -13.09
CA LEU A 142 -8.76 -16.83 -12.05
C LEU A 142 -10.20 -16.83 -12.56
N VAL A 143 -10.58 -15.85 -13.40
CA VAL A 143 -11.88 -15.82 -14.10
C VAL A 143 -12.09 -17.10 -14.91
N LYS A 144 -11.07 -17.52 -15.67
CA LYS A 144 -11.13 -18.74 -16.48
C LYS A 144 -11.30 -19.98 -15.60
N GLU A 145 -10.46 -20.15 -14.57
CA GLU A 145 -10.55 -21.27 -13.63
C GLU A 145 -11.92 -21.35 -12.95
N TYR A 146 -12.44 -20.22 -12.49
CA TYR A 146 -13.74 -20.16 -11.83
C TYR A 146 -14.90 -20.40 -12.79
N THR A 147 -14.78 -20.00 -14.05
CA THR A 147 -15.76 -20.27 -15.11
C THR A 147 -15.82 -21.76 -15.42
N GLU A 148 -14.67 -22.39 -15.65
CA GLU A 148 -14.57 -23.83 -15.91
C GLU A 148 -15.16 -24.64 -14.74
N LEU A 149 -14.84 -24.25 -13.50
CA LEU A 149 -15.43 -24.87 -12.31
C LEU A 149 -16.96 -24.77 -12.32
N LYS A 150 -17.53 -23.58 -12.53
CA LYS A 150 -18.99 -23.38 -12.54
C LYS A 150 -19.66 -24.21 -13.62
N GLN A 151 -19.11 -24.24 -14.83
CA GLN A 151 -19.64 -25.04 -15.95
C GLN A 151 -19.56 -26.54 -15.66
N ASN A 152 -18.47 -27.01 -15.05
CA ASN A 152 -18.31 -28.41 -14.65
C ASN A 152 -19.30 -28.79 -13.55
N LEU A 153 -19.49 -27.93 -12.54
CA LEU A 153 -20.44 -28.16 -11.47
C LEU A 153 -21.89 -28.13 -11.97
N ALA A 154 -22.24 -27.22 -12.88
CA ALA A 154 -23.57 -27.14 -13.48
C ALA A 154 -23.90 -28.41 -14.28
N ARG A 155 -22.92 -28.98 -15.00
CA ARG A 155 -23.07 -30.26 -15.72
C ARG A 155 -23.15 -31.47 -14.79
N ALA A 156 -22.34 -31.52 -13.74
CA ALA A 156 -22.24 -32.68 -12.86
C ALA A 156 -23.35 -32.73 -11.78
N HIS A 157 -23.95 -31.59 -11.44
CA HIS A 157 -24.91 -31.44 -10.36
C HIS A 157 -26.12 -30.60 -10.80
N CYS A 158 -26.68 -30.89 -11.98
CA CYS A 158 -27.79 -30.11 -12.55
C CYS A 158 -29.05 -30.09 -11.69
N ASP A 159 -29.26 -31.13 -10.87
CA ASP A 159 -30.45 -31.32 -10.03
C ASP A 159 -30.17 -31.14 -8.52
N ASP A 160 -28.94 -30.78 -8.14
CA ASP A 160 -28.49 -30.70 -6.74
C ASP A 160 -27.80 -29.35 -6.46
N LEU A 161 -28.63 -28.34 -6.17
CA LEU A 161 -28.19 -26.96 -5.92
C LEU A 161 -27.30 -26.85 -4.66
N ASP A 162 -27.52 -27.70 -3.66
CA ASP A 162 -26.75 -27.70 -2.42
C ASP A 162 -25.33 -28.19 -2.68
N LYS A 163 -25.15 -29.30 -3.40
CA LYS A 163 -23.81 -29.78 -3.80
C LYS A 163 -23.10 -28.79 -4.71
N TYR A 164 -23.81 -28.15 -5.65
CA TYR A 164 -23.25 -27.08 -6.48
C TYR A 164 -22.70 -25.94 -5.62
N THR A 165 -23.50 -25.46 -4.66
CA THR A 165 -23.14 -24.34 -3.78
C THR A 165 -22.00 -24.69 -2.82
N HIS A 166 -22.01 -25.90 -2.28
CA HIS A 166 -20.98 -26.38 -1.36
C HIS A 166 -19.62 -26.52 -2.05
N LYS A 167 -19.56 -27.12 -3.25
CA LYS A 167 -18.31 -27.23 -4.02
C LYS A 167 -17.77 -25.87 -4.48
N LYS A 168 -18.65 -24.94 -4.86
CA LYS A 168 -18.26 -23.56 -5.17
C LYS A 168 -17.61 -22.87 -3.95
N THR A 169 -18.15 -23.11 -2.77
CA THR A 169 -17.63 -22.56 -1.51
C THR A 169 -16.19 -23.01 -1.24
N PHE A 170 -15.80 -24.24 -1.57
CA PHE A 170 -14.41 -24.68 -1.40
C PHE A 170 -13.41 -23.89 -2.25
N PHE A 171 -13.73 -23.65 -3.52
CA PHE A 171 -12.89 -22.85 -4.40
C PHE A 171 -12.78 -21.41 -3.89
N ILE A 172 -13.92 -20.79 -3.54
CA ILE A 172 -13.94 -19.43 -2.97
C ILE A 172 -13.04 -19.36 -1.73
N LYS A 173 -13.18 -20.32 -0.80
CA LYS A 173 -12.33 -20.40 0.40
C LYS A 173 -10.85 -20.57 0.07
N SER A 174 -10.49 -21.36 -0.95
CA SER A 174 -9.08 -21.52 -1.35
C SER A 174 -8.47 -20.22 -1.89
N VAL A 175 -9.24 -19.45 -2.67
CA VAL A 175 -8.80 -18.15 -3.18
C VAL A 175 -8.63 -17.17 -2.02
N LEU A 176 -9.64 -17.07 -1.16
CA LEU A 176 -9.58 -16.21 0.03
C LEU A 176 -8.40 -16.58 0.94
N HIS A 177 -8.15 -17.87 1.18
CA HIS A 177 -7.01 -18.33 1.96
C HIS A 177 -5.67 -17.99 1.29
N LYS A 178 -5.57 -18.07 -0.04
CA LYS A 178 -4.37 -17.65 -0.79
C LYS A 178 -4.11 -16.15 -0.61
N VAL A 179 -5.16 -15.33 -0.66
CA VAL A 179 -5.09 -13.87 -0.45
C VAL A 179 -4.72 -13.51 0.98
N GLU A 180 -5.28 -14.20 1.97
CA GLU A 180 -4.89 -14.01 3.38
C GLU A 180 -3.45 -14.42 3.64
N GLY A 181 -2.98 -15.50 2.99
CA GLY A 181 -1.58 -15.90 3.03
C GLY A 181 -0.65 -14.87 2.37
N SER A 182 -1.08 -14.25 1.27
CA SER A 182 -0.28 -13.28 0.50
C SER A 182 -0.31 -11.85 1.09
N PHE A 183 -1.35 -11.45 1.81
CA PHE A 183 -1.44 -10.15 2.49
C PHE A 183 -1.16 -10.25 3.99
N SER A 184 -0.17 -11.07 4.36
CA SER A 184 0.32 -11.19 5.74
C SER A 184 1.39 -10.14 6.06
N VAL A 185 1.58 -9.83 7.34
CA VAL A 185 2.62 -8.88 7.80
C VAL A 185 3.99 -9.27 7.26
N ASP A 186 4.37 -10.55 7.34
CA ASP A 186 5.64 -11.05 6.81
C ASP A 186 5.82 -10.80 5.31
N HIS A 187 4.75 -10.98 4.53
CA HIS A 187 4.79 -10.79 3.09
C HIS A 187 4.97 -9.31 2.75
N LEU A 188 4.23 -8.43 3.42
CA LEU A 188 4.39 -6.99 3.32
C LEU A 188 5.79 -6.53 3.73
N LEU A 189 6.35 -7.07 4.81
CA LEU A 189 7.72 -6.80 5.23
C LEU A 189 8.76 -7.26 4.20
N THR A 190 8.52 -8.40 3.55
CA THR A 190 9.40 -8.94 2.51
C THR A 190 9.38 -8.08 1.24
N HIS A 191 8.19 -7.64 0.82
CA HIS A 191 8.03 -6.67 -0.27
C HIS A 191 8.66 -5.33 0.10
N GLN A 192 8.37 -4.79 1.29
CA GLN A 192 8.96 -3.55 1.79
C GLN A 192 10.48 -3.57 1.68
N ARG A 193 11.15 -4.61 2.20
CA ARG A 193 12.61 -4.73 2.11
C ARG A 193 13.09 -4.81 0.66
N SER A 194 12.41 -5.61 -0.16
CA SER A 194 12.79 -5.83 -1.56
C SER A 194 12.69 -4.57 -2.43
N GLU A 195 11.62 -3.80 -2.24
CA GLU A 195 11.37 -2.53 -2.93
C GLU A 195 12.37 -1.45 -2.47
N LEU A 196 12.61 -1.32 -1.17
CA LEU A 196 13.58 -0.36 -0.64
C LEU A 196 15.02 -0.68 -1.07
N ASP A 197 15.39 -1.97 -1.14
CA ASP A 197 16.70 -2.40 -1.65
C ASP A 197 16.88 -2.04 -3.13
N GLU A 198 15.84 -2.19 -3.96
CA GLU A 198 15.89 -1.77 -5.36
C GLU A 198 15.95 -0.25 -5.48
N ALA A 199 15.16 0.48 -4.69
CA ALA A 199 15.23 1.94 -4.63
C ALA A 199 16.66 2.42 -4.28
N GLN A 200 17.34 1.77 -3.35
CA GLN A 200 18.74 2.06 -3.00
C GLN A 200 19.69 1.74 -4.17
N ARG A 201 19.51 0.62 -4.86
CA ARG A 201 20.32 0.28 -6.06
C ARG A 201 20.17 1.33 -7.16
N ILE A 202 18.95 1.78 -7.42
CA ILE A 202 18.68 2.83 -8.43
C ILE A 202 19.25 4.17 -7.97
N GLN A 203 19.15 4.51 -6.68
CA GLN A 203 19.75 5.73 -6.12
C GLN A 203 21.27 5.78 -6.35
N ILE A 204 21.97 4.65 -6.20
CA ILE A 204 23.40 4.57 -6.54
C ILE A 204 23.64 4.92 -8.02
N LYS A 205 22.84 4.35 -8.93
CA LYS A 205 22.91 4.65 -10.37
C LYS A 205 22.64 6.12 -10.67
N MET A 206 21.68 6.73 -9.96
CA MET A 206 21.39 8.17 -10.07
C MET A 206 22.60 9.01 -9.67
N ILE A 207 23.23 8.71 -8.52
CA ILE A 207 24.41 9.45 -8.05
C ILE A 207 25.54 9.36 -9.08
N PHE A 208 25.84 8.17 -9.62
CA PHE A 208 26.85 8.02 -10.66
C PHE A 208 26.49 8.77 -11.95
N THR A 209 25.22 8.78 -12.36
CA THR A 209 24.77 9.52 -13.54
C THR A 209 24.91 11.03 -13.32
N GLN A 210 24.57 11.53 -12.13
CA GLN A 210 24.73 12.93 -11.75
C GLN A 210 26.21 13.35 -11.74
N LEU A 211 27.09 12.52 -11.19
CA LEU A 211 28.54 12.74 -11.25
C LEU A 211 29.06 12.73 -12.70
N ALA A 212 28.55 11.86 -13.56
CA ALA A 212 28.91 11.82 -14.98
C ALA A 212 28.47 13.10 -15.72
N ILE A 213 27.26 13.63 -15.45
CA ILE A 213 26.80 14.93 -15.99
C ILE A 213 27.78 16.03 -15.57
N ALA A 214 28.09 16.10 -14.28
CA ALA A 214 28.96 17.13 -13.74
C ALA A 214 30.39 17.02 -14.27
N TRP A 215 30.87 15.80 -14.53
CA TRP A 215 32.16 15.54 -15.17
C TRP A 215 32.19 16.01 -16.63
N VAL A 216 31.15 15.70 -17.43
CA VAL A 216 31.05 16.20 -18.82
C VAL A 216 31.02 17.73 -18.84
N ALA A 217 30.28 18.36 -17.92
CA ALA A 217 30.26 19.81 -17.78
C ALA A 217 31.65 20.38 -17.44
N ALA A 218 32.36 19.78 -16.48
CA ALA A 218 33.71 20.22 -16.11
C ALA A 218 34.72 20.06 -17.27
N CYS A 219 34.69 18.93 -17.98
CA CYS A 219 35.57 18.70 -19.14
C CYS A 219 35.27 19.64 -20.30
N SER A 220 34.00 20.04 -20.49
CA SER A 220 33.59 20.93 -21.59
C SER A 220 34.33 22.27 -21.60
N VAL A 221 34.80 22.70 -20.43
CA VAL A 221 35.52 23.96 -20.23
C VAL A 221 36.88 24.00 -20.93
N TYR A 222 37.50 22.83 -21.14
CA TYR A 222 38.80 22.70 -21.81
C TYR A 222 38.71 22.26 -23.27
N LEU A 223 37.49 22.01 -23.78
CA LEU A 223 37.28 21.61 -25.17
C LEU A 223 37.35 22.82 -26.10
N ILE A 224 38.32 22.82 -27.03
CA ILE A 224 38.46 23.86 -28.05
C ILE A 224 37.77 23.39 -29.34
N GLY A 225 36.71 24.09 -29.74
CA GLY A 225 36.00 23.87 -31.01
C GLY A 225 34.51 23.55 -30.87
N ASN A 226 33.68 24.22 -31.68
CA ASN A 226 32.21 24.17 -31.61
C ASN A 226 31.64 22.75 -31.74
N LYS A 227 32.27 21.89 -32.55
CA LYS A 227 31.84 20.50 -32.75
C LYS A 227 31.95 19.67 -31.46
N TYR A 228 33.05 19.81 -30.72
CA TYR A 228 33.26 19.07 -29.48
C TYR A 228 32.34 19.55 -28.35
N LEU A 229 32.11 20.86 -28.27
CA LEU A 229 31.12 21.45 -27.35
C LEU A 229 29.71 20.94 -27.63
N LEU A 230 29.31 20.82 -28.90
CA LEU A 230 28.00 20.28 -29.27
C LEU A 230 27.86 18.79 -28.87
N HIS A 231 28.90 17.99 -29.07
CA HIS A 231 28.90 16.58 -28.62
C HIS A 231 28.82 16.46 -27.09
N ALA A 232 29.55 17.30 -26.34
CA ALA A 232 29.48 17.32 -24.87
C ALA A 232 28.08 17.73 -24.38
N ALA A 233 27.45 18.73 -25.01
CA ALA A 233 26.09 19.14 -24.71
C ALA A 233 25.08 18.01 -24.99
N GLY A 234 25.21 17.32 -26.12
CA GLY A 234 24.38 16.16 -26.47
C GLY A 234 24.53 15.01 -25.46
N ALA A 235 25.75 14.70 -25.03
CA ALA A 235 26.01 13.69 -24.01
C ALA A 235 25.42 14.08 -22.64
N GLY A 236 25.56 15.35 -22.24
CA GLY A 236 24.96 15.87 -21.02
C GLY A 236 23.43 15.77 -21.01
N LEU A 237 22.78 16.08 -22.15
CA LEU A 237 21.33 15.94 -22.30
C LEU A 237 20.87 14.49 -22.18
N LEU A 238 21.57 13.55 -22.82
CA LEU A 238 21.24 12.11 -22.72
C LEU A 238 21.40 11.60 -21.27
N LEU A 239 22.48 11.99 -20.59
CA LEU A 239 22.68 11.63 -19.19
C LEU A 239 21.61 12.25 -18.27
N MET A 240 21.17 13.49 -18.55
CA MET A 240 20.07 14.12 -17.83
C MET A 240 18.76 13.35 -18.00
N LEU A 241 18.41 12.92 -19.23
CA LEU A 241 17.22 12.09 -19.47
C LEU A 241 17.31 10.74 -18.75
N LEU A 242 18.50 10.12 -18.75
CA LEU A 242 18.76 8.89 -18.01
C LEU A 242 18.59 9.08 -16.49
N TRP A 243 19.09 10.21 -15.95
CA TRP A 243 18.92 10.55 -14.54
C TRP A 243 17.45 10.75 -14.18
N VAL A 244 16.66 11.43 -15.03
CA VAL A 244 15.20 11.61 -14.83
C VAL A 244 14.49 10.25 -14.82
N HIS A 245 14.85 9.34 -15.74
CA HIS A 245 14.30 7.99 -15.77
C HIS A 245 14.59 7.23 -14.46
N PHE A 246 15.84 7.26 -13.99
CA PHE A 246 16.19 6.63 -12.72
C PHE A 246 15.50 7.29 -11.52
N SER A 247 15.35 8.63 -11.52
CA SER A 247 14.63 9.36 -10.48
C SER A 247 13.18 8.92 -10.35
N GLN A 248 12.45 8.85 -11.47
CA GLN A 248 11.06 8.39 -11.46
C GLN A 248 10.94 6.94 -10.97
N ARG A 249 11.84 6.06 -11.43
CA ARG A 249 11.83 4.64 -11.04
C ARG A 249 12.17 4.46 -9.56
N GLN A 250 13.16 5.19 -9.06
CA GLN A 250 13.55 5.17 -7.65
C GLN A 250 12.40 5.63 -6.75
N GLN A 251 11.65 6.67 -7.16
CA GLN A 251 10.50 7.17 -6.40
C GLN A 251 9.35 6.15 -6.35
N ARG A 252 9.09 5.40 -7.43
CA ARG A 252 8.05 4.35 -7.45
C ARG A 252 8.34 3.23 -6.45
N HIS A 253 9.53 2.62 -6.54
CA HIS A 253 9.94 1.56 -5.61
C HIS A 253 9.94 2.06 -4.15
N ARG A 254 10.43 3.29 -3.92
CA ARG A 254 10.40 3.88 -2.59
C ARG A 254 8.97 4.04 -2.06
N SER A 255 8.07 4.60 -2.86
CA SER A 255 6.67 4.82 -2.47
C SER A 255 5.94 3.51 -2.17
N ALA A 256 6.19 2.46 -2.98
CA ALA A 256 5.67 1.12 -2.75
C ALA A 256 6.15 0.54 -1.41
N GLY A 257 7.46 0.65 -1.12
CA GLY A 257 8.02 0.25 0.17
C GLY A 257 7.41 1.01 1.36
N ASP A 258 7.23 2.32 1.24
CA ASP A 258 6.61 3.16 2.27
C ASP A 258 5.12 2.83 2.46
N GLN A 259 4.43 2.43 1.39
CA GLN A 259 3.04 1.97 1.45
C GLN A 259 2.90 0.63 2.17
N ALA A 260 3.80 -0.33 1.92
CA ALA A 260 3.88 -1.59 2.66
C ALA A 260 4.12 -1.34 4.15
N ARG A 261 5.07 -0.45 4.50
CA ARG A 261 5.36 -0.07 5.88
C ARG A 261 4.12 0.46 6.61
N ARG A 262 3.36 1.36 5.97
CA ARG A 262 2.12 1.91 6.55
C ARG A 262 1.07 0.82 6.79
N ALA A 263 0.90 -0.10 5.84
CA ALA A 263 -0.01 -1.23 5.99
C ALA A 263 0.41 -2.15 7.15
N VAL A 264 1.71 -2.44 7.26
CA VAL A 264 2.27 -3.23 8.38
C VAL A 264 1.97 -2.57 9.72
N LEU A 265 2.19 -1.25 9.87
CA LEU A 265 1.88 -0.56 11.13
C LEU A 265 0.39 -0.64 11.51
N LEU A 266 -0.53 -0.57 10.54
CA LEU A 266 -1.97 -0.70 10.80
C LEU A 266 -2.36 -2.13 11.22
N ILE A 267 -1.85 -3.12 10.49
CA ILE A 267 -2.20 -4.54 10.70
C ILE A 267 -1.52 -5.03 11.99
N SER A 268 -0.19 -4.91 12.07
CA SER A 268 0.58 -5.35 13.24
C SER A 268 0.21 -4.54 14.47
N GLY A 269 0.10 -3.21 14.34
CA GLY A 269 -0.11 -2.33 15.48
C GLY A 269 -1.54 -2.37 16.04
N LEU A 270 -2.56 -2.34 15.18
CA LEU A 270 -3.97 -2.15 15.59
C LEU A 270 -4.93 -3.26 15.16
N ASP A 271 -4.45 -4.30 14.48
CA ASP A 271 -5.29 -5.33 13.85
C ASP A 271 -6.33 -4.72 12.89
N LYS A 272 -5.94 -3.63 12.21
CA LYS A 272 -6.77 -2.93 11.23
C LYS A 272 -6.36 -3.35 9.83
N VAL A 273 -7.01 -4.38 9.33
CA VAL A 273 -6.82 -4.89 7.97
C VAL A 273 -7.50 -3.93 6.96
N PRO A 274 -6.77 -3.42 5.94
CA PRO A 274 -7.36 -2.63 4.87
C PRO A 274 -8.46 -3.37 4.10
N PRO A 275 -9.45 -2.67 3.51
CA PRO A 275 -10.46 -3.29 2.66
C PRO A 275 -9.85 -3.90 1.39
N ALA A 276 -10.54 -4.86 0.77
CA ALA A 276 -10.12 -5.62 -0.42
C ALA A 276 -9.46 -4.76 -1.52
N GLY A 277 -10.17 -3.79 -2.08
CA GLY A 277 -9.62 -2.91 -3.13
C GLY A 277 -8.39 -2.11 -2.69
N GLN A 278 -8.23 -1.82 -1.39
CA GLN A 278 -7.00 -1.20 -0.88
C GLN A 278 -5.85 -2.20 -0.77
N LYS A 279 -6.11 -3.47 -0.41
CA LYS A 279 -5.09 -4.53 -0.44
C LYS A 279 -4.56 -4.71 -1.86
N LEU A 280 -5.45 -4.83 -2.83
CA LEU A 280 -5.09 -4.96 -4.25
C LEU A 280 -4.24 -3.78 -4.71
N ARG A 281 -4.67 -2.54 -4.43
CA ARG A 281 -3.88 -1.34 -4.74
C ARG A 281 -2.48 -1.32 -4.09
N ILE A 282 -2.32 -1.89 -2.90
CA ILE A 282 -1.01 -2.01 -2.24
C ILE A 282 -0.16 -3.06 -2.96
N ILE A 283 -0.74 -4.22 -3.28
CA ILE A 283 -0.05 -5.33 -3.97
C ILE A 283 0.37 -4.92 -5.38
N ASP A 284 -0.52 -4.29 -6.16
CA ASP A 284 -0.25 -3.79 -7.52
C ASP A 284 0.85 -2.72 -7.55
N GLY A 285 1.09 -2.06 -6.42
CA GLY A 285 2.19 -1.11 -6.28
C GLY A 285 3.57 -1.78 -6.22
N PHE A 286 3.66 -3.08 -5.96
CA PHE A 286 4.92 -3.81 -5.90
C PHE A 286 5.37 -4.22 -7.30
N GLU A 287 6.55 -3.75 -7.71
CA GLU A 287 7.17 -4.14 -8.98
C GLU A 287 8.10 -5.35 -8.82
N ILE A 288 8.54 -5.65 -7.60
CA ILE A 288 9.51 -6.72 -7.32
C ILE A 288 8.81 -7.99 -6.84
N SER A 289 9.01 -9.07 -7.60
CA SER A 289 8.62 -10.41 -7.16
C SER A 289 9.48 -10.88 -5.98
N THR A 290 8.80 -11.42 -4.96
CA THR A 290 9.40 -11.97 -3.74
C THR A 290 9.63 -13.48 -3.81
N LEU A 291 9.30 -14.11 -4.95
CA LEU A 291 9.48 -15.54 -5.15
C LEU A 291 10.96 -15.94 -4.98
N GLY A 292 11.24 -16.84 -4.03
CA GLY A 292 12.60 -17.32 -3.73
C GLY A 292 13.45 -16.40 -2.82
N ARG A 293 12.89 -15.31 -2.28
CA ARG A 293 13.58 -14.45 -1.31
C ARG A 293 13.37 -14.93 0.14
N PRO A 294 14.34 -14.69 1.05
CA PRO A 294 14.16 -14.97 2.47
C PRO A 294 12.98 -14.17 3.02
N ARG A 295 12.05 -14.86 3.69
CA ARG A 295 10.86 -14.24 4.28
C ARG A 295 11.27 -13.38 5.48
N ALA A 296 10.92 -12.10 5.45
CA ALA A 296 11.09 -11.21 6.58
C ALA A 296 9.96 -11.49 7.58
N ARG A 297 10.29 -12.08 8.73
CA ARG A 297 9.30 -12.35 9.78
C ARG A 297 9.09 -11.12 10.64
N GLU A 298 7.85 -10.91 11.06
CA GLU A 298 7.49 -9.85 12.01
C GLU A 298 8.31 -9.96 13.30
N GLU A 299 8.51 -11.18 13.80
CA GLU A 299 9.29 -11.46 15.00
C GLU A 299 10.74 -10.99 14.89
N ASP A 300 11.32 -11.06 13.69
CA ASP A 300 12.67 -10.62 13.42
C ASP A 300 12.74 -9.11 13.11
N HIS A 301 11.60 -8.46 12.90
CA HIS A 301 11.49 -7.05 12.51
C HIS A 301 11.19 -6.13 13.70
N PHE A 302 10.22 -6.50 14.54
CA PHE A 302 9.81 -5.73 15.70
C PHE A 302 10.14 -6.46 16.99
N ALA A 303 10.60 -5.73 18.00
CA ALA A 303 10.87 -6.24 19.34
C ALA A 303 9.57 -6.39 20.16
N SER A 304 8.56 -5.54 19.94
CA SER A 304 7.32 -5.58 20.70
C SER A 304 6.53 -6.87 20.49
N ARG A 305 6.04 -7.43 21.61
CA ARG A 305 5.18 -8.63 21.68
C ARG A 305 3.82 -8.35 22.32
N GLU A 306 3.50 -7.08 22.55
CA GLU A 306 2.17 -6.66 23.00
C GLU A 306 1.10 -7.10 22.00
N PRO A 307 -0.13 -7.47 22.41
CA PRO A 307 -1.21 -7.69 21.46
C PRO A 307 -1.59 -6.39 20.72
N PRO A 308 -2.22 -6.48 19.53
CA PRO A 308 -2.63 -5.32 18.76
C PRO A 308 -3.44 -4.32 19.59
N SER A 309 -2.90 -3.10 19.70
CA SER A 309 -3.40 -2.03 20.56
C SER A 309 -2.69 -0.72 20.23
N TYR A 310 -3.24 0.40 20.70
CA TYR A 310 -2.56 1.70 20.58
C TYR A 310 -1.18 1.71 21.27
N LYS A 311 -1.00 0.90 22.33
CA LYS A 311 0.31 0.67 22.95
C LYS A 311 1.26 -0.01 21.96
N ARG A 312 0.87 -1.14 21.36
CA ARG A 312 1.69 -1.84 20.36
C ARG A 312 2.08 -0.92 19.22
N LEU A 313 1.12 -0.22 18.60
CA LEU A 313 1.40 0.73 17.51
C LEU A 313 2.44 1.78 17.93
N SER A 314 2.32 2.34 19.12
CA SER A 314 3.29 3.31 19.66
C SER A 314 4.68 2.72 19.80
N GLU A 315 4.81 1.47 20.26
CA GLU A 315 6.09 0.76 20.39
C GLU A 315 6.70 0.43 19.01
N LEU A 316 5.89 0.05 18.01
CA LEU A 316 6.36 -0.16 16.64
C LEU A 316 6.91 1.13 16.03
N ILE A 317 6.24 2.26 16.26
CA ILE A 317 6.68 3.59 15.82
C ILE A 317 7.97 3.97 16.54
N GLU A 318 8.06 3.75 17.85
CA GLU A 318 9.24 4.03 18.66
C GLU A 318 10.48 3.32 18.11
N GLU A 319 10.37 2.01 17.89
CA GLU A 319 11.44 1.21 17.31
C GLU A 319 11.82 1.76 15.94
N SER A 320 10.85 1.88 15.04
CA SER A 320 11.10 2.33 13.66
C SER A 320 11.74 3.73 13.62
N ALA A 321 11.31 4.64 14.50
CA ALA A 321 11.88 5.98 14.66
C ALA A 321 13.32 5.92 15.20
N TYR A 322 13.60 5.06 16.19
CA TYR A 322 14.94 4.86 16.73
C TYR A 322 15.94 4.47 15.63
N TRP A 323 15.60 3.43 14.86
CA TRP A 323 16.42 2.94 13.76
C TRP A 323 16.62 4.01 12.68
N THR A 324 15.52 4.63 12.22
CA THR A 324 15.58 5.60 11.13
C THR A 324 16.40 6.84 11.53
N ARG A 325 16.17 7.38 12.74
CA ARG A 325 16.92 8.52 13.27
C ARG A 325 18.43 8.28 13.23
N ASP A 326 18.88 7.10 13.67
CA ASP A 326 20.29 6.77 13.71
C ASP A 326 20.90 6.72 12.30
N LEU A 327 20.21 6.07 11.36
CA LEU A 327 20.64 6.02 9.95
C LEU A 327 20.75 7.43 9.34
N GLN A 328 19.80 8.32 9.64
CA GLN A 328 19.80 9.70 9.16
C GLN A 328 20.95 10.51 9.79
N ARG A 329 21.19 10.36 11.10
CA ARG A 329 22.33 11.00 11.80
C ARG A 329 23.68 10.54 11.24
N PHE A 330 23.83 9.24 11.01
CA PHE A 330 25.06 8.69 10.46
C PHE A 330 25.27 9.13 9.00
N SER A 331 24.20 9.15 8.20
CA SER A 331 24.24 9.69 6.84
C SER A 331 24.65 11.16 6.83
N ALA A 332 24.11 11.99 7.75
CA ALA A 332 24.52 13.39 7.90
C ALA A 332 26.00 13.54 8.27
N LYS A 333 26.56 12.65 9.10
CA LYS A 333 27.99 12.66 9.46
C LYS A 333 28.86 12.38 8.23
N ILE A 334 28.53 11.35 7.45
CA ILE A 334 29.24 11.05 6.20
C ILE A 334 29.16 12.23 5.23
N MET A 335 27.96 12.78 5.01
CA MET A 335 27.77 13.93 4.14
C MET A 335 28.54 15.16 4.62
N THR A 336 28.66 15.37 5.93
CA THR A 336 29.47 16.46 6.50
C THR A 336 30.95 16.27 6.11
N ILE A 337 31.48 15.04 6.25
CA ILE A 337 32.87 14.73 5.86
C ILE A 337 33.08 14.99 4.37
N ILE A 338 32.19 14.46 3.50
CA ILE A 338 32.27 14.66 2.04
C ILE A 338 32.24 16.15 1.71
N PHE A 339 31.30 16.90 2.29
CA PHE A 339 31.18 18.34 2.07
C PHE A 339 32.44 19.08 2.52
N THR A 340 32.99 18.75 3.69
CA THR A 340 34.23 19.39 4.18
C THR A 340 35.43 19.11 3.28
N VAL A 341 35.58 17.89 2.78
CA VAL A 341 36.68 17.52 1.88
C VAL A 341 36.55 18.28 0.55
N LEU A 342 35.33 18.36 0.00
CA LEU A 342 35.06 19.10 -1.22
C LEU A 342 35.28 20.62 -1.03
N MET A 343 34.88 21.19 0.11
CA MET A 343 35.15 22.58 0.42
C MET A 343 36.64 22.87 0.52
N LEU A 344 37.41 22.01 1.21
CA LEU A 344 38.86 22.15 1.32
C LEU A 344 39.56 22.02 -0.04
N SER A 345 39.10 21.11 -0.91
CA SER A 345 39.68 20.98 -2.25
C SER A 345 39.41 22.20 -3.13
N ILE A 346 38.21 22.77 -3.05
CA ILE A 346 37.87 24.04 -3.73
C ILE A 346 38.73 25.18 -3.20
N ILE A 347 38.84 25.34 -1.88
CA ILE A 347 39.67 26.39 -1.26
C ILE A 347 41.14 26.23 -1.67
N CYS A 348 41.67 25.01 -1.70
CA CYS A 348 43.03 24.73 -2.14
C CYS A 348 43.21 25.11 -3.62
N ALA A 349 42.28 24.71 -4.49
CA ALA A 349 42.30 25.09 -5.90
C ALA A 349 42.25 26.61 -6.09
N CYS A 350 41.41 27.32 -5.32
CA CYS A 350 41.36 28.78 -5.29
C CYS A 350 42.65 29.42 -4.75
N GLY A 351 43.32 28.79 -3.77
CA GLY A 351 44.59 29.28 -3.23
C GLY A 351 45.72 29.20 -4.26
N VAL A 352 45.85 28.04 -4.91
CA VAL A 352 46.77 27.86 -6.04
C VAL A 352 46.43 28.84 -7.17
N ALA A 353 45.13 29.06 -7.40
CA ALA A 353 44.65 30.02 -8.38
C ALA A 353 45.17 31.43 -8.11
N ILE A 354 44.93 31.92 -6.91
CA ILE A 354 45.32 33.28 -6.53
C ILE A 354 46.84 33.44 -6.58
N SER A 355 47.61 32.43 -6.18
CA SER A 355 49.07 32.49 -6.30
C SER A 355 49.56 32.50 -7.75
N SER A 356 48.78 31.97 -8.69
CA SER A 356 49.10 31.91 -10.12
C SER A 356 48.64 33.15 -10.91
N LEU A 357 47.99 34.14 -10.27
CA LEU A 357 47.61 35.44 -10.87
C LEU A 357 48.80 36.22 -11.49
N ILE A 358 50.03 35.77 -11.24
CA ILE A 358 51.27 36.35 -11.76
C ILE A 358 51.60 35.82 -13.18
N SER A 359 50.90 34.79 -13.70
CA SER A 359 51.15 34.18 -15.02
C SER A 359 49.90 34.20 -15.95
N GLU A 360 50.10 34.03 -17.26
CA GLU A 360 49.05 34.00 -18.31
C GLU A 360 47.98 32.90 -18.16
N THR A 361 48.02 32.10 -17.09
CA THR A 361 47.13 30.97 -16.79
C THR A 361 45.78 31.37 -16.16
N LEU A 362 45.47 32.67 -16.06
CA LEU A 362 44.29 33.19 -15.36
C LEU A 362 42.95 32.71 -15.94
N ILE A 363 42.89 32.54 -17.27
CA ILE A 363 41.66 32.15 -17.97
C ILE A 363 41.30 30.70 -17.68
N ASP A 364 42.27 29.78 -17.73
CA ASP A 364 42.04 28.35 -17.46
C ASP A 364 41.66 28.08 -16.00
N LEU A 365 42.15 28.93 -15.13
CA LEU A 365 41.93 28.87 -13.69
C LEU A 365 40.55 29.37 -13.26
N SER A 366 40.12 30.52 -13.79
CA SER A 366 38.76 31.03 -13.58
C SER A 366 37.71 30.05 -14.10
N ARG A 367 37.99 29.43 -15.25
CA ARG A 367 37.25 28.32 -15.84
C ARG A 367 37.13 27.10 -14.92
N ALA A 368 38.23 26.65 -14.32
CA ALA A 368 38.22 25.55 -13.35
C ALA A 368 37.39 25.88 -12.10
N LEU A 369 37.49 27.12 -11.61
CA LEU A 369 36.77 27.58 -10.42
C LEU A 369 35.26 27.67 -10.66
N ILE A 370 34.84 28.20 -11.81
CA ILE A 370 33.42 28.19 -12.23
C ILE A 370 32.92 26.74 -12.33
N ALA A 371 33.68 25.84 -12.95
CA ALA A 371 33.30 24.43 -13.05
C ALA A 371 33.14 23.78 -11.66
N ALA A 372 34.02 24.09 -10.71
CA ALA A 372 33.94 23.57 -9.34
C ALA A 372 32.73 24.10 -8.56
N VAL A 373 32.38 25.39 -8.71
CA VAL A 373 31.18 25.97 -8.08
C VAL A 373 29.91 25.39 -8.70
N VAL A 374 29.85 25.28 -10.03
CA VAL A 374 28.72 24.65 -10.74
C VAL A 374 28.59 23.19 -10.33
N PHE A 375 29.70 22.45 -10.20
CA PHE A 375 29.70 21.07 -9.70
C PHE A 375 29.12 20.98 -8.30
N LEU A 376 29.56 21.84 -7.38
CA LEU A 376 29.08 21.85 -6.00
C LEU A 376 27.57 22.08 -5.94
N ILE A 377 27.06 23.09 -6.65
CA ILE A 377 25.63 23.40 -6.71
C ILE A 377 24.85 22.25 -7.36
N SER A 378 25.37 21.70 -8.46
CA SER A 378 24.69 20.63 -9.21
C SER A 378 24.71 19.28 -8.49
N SER A 379 25.65 19.06 -7.56
CA SER A 379 25.77 17.83 -6.78
C SER A 379 24.75 17.71 -5.65
N ASP A 380 24.09 18.81 -5.28
CA ASP A 380 23.14 18.91 -4.16
C ASP A 380 23.65 18.31 -2.82
N ILE A 381 24.97 18.25 -2.62
CA ILE A 381 25.59 17.68 -1.41
C ILE A 381 25.13 18.43 -0.16
N LEU A 382 25.03 19.76 -0.25
CA LEU A 382 24.59 20.60 0.86
C LEU A 382 23.10 20.43 1.16
N GLY A 383 22.25 20.40 0.13
CA GLY A 383 20.81 20.19 0.31
C GLY A 383 20.53 18.84 0.95
N LEU A 384 21.21 17.79 0.47
CA LEU A 384 21.08 16.45 1.04
C LEU A 384 21.62 16.37 2.48
N LEU A 385 22.73 17.05 2.80
CA LEU A 385 23.25 17.16 4.16
C LEU A 385 22.22 17.81 5.11
N LEU A 386 21.64 18.93 4.70
CA LEU A 386 20.60 19.63 5.48
C LEU A 386 19.36 18.76 5.63
N ALA A 387 18.95 18.05 4.57
CA ALA A 387 17.82 17.12 4.61
C ALA A 387 18.05 15.97 5.61
N TYR A 388 19.24 15.35 5.64
CA TYR A 388 19.58 14.32 6.62
C TYR A 388 19.53 14.85 8.06
N ARG A 389 20.08 16.06 8.30
CA ARG A 389 20.06 16.68 9.63
C ARG A 389 18.64 16.99 10.09
N ASN A 390 17.84 17.63 9.23
CA ASN A 390 16.47 17.99 9.54
C ASN A 390 15.61 16.74 9.81
N SER A 391 15.75 15.71 8.97
CA SER A 391 15.02 14.45 9.14
C SER A 391 15.40 13.74 10.44
N ALA A 392 16.70 13.72 10.78
CA ALA A 392 17.16 13.17 12.06
C ALA A 392 16.56 13.91 13.27
N THR A 393 16.45 15.24 13.21
CA THR A 393 15.84 16.04 14.28
C THR A 393 14.34 15.77 14.39
N THR A 394 13.59 15.83 13.28
CA THR A 394 12.14 15.58 13.27
C THR A 394 11.80 14.18 13.77
N ILE A 395 12.56 13.16 13.36
CA ILE A 395 12.33 11.78 13.83
C ILE A 395 12.71 11.63 15.32
N ASP A 396 13.71 12.36 15.80
CA ASP A 396 14.05 12.37 17.23
C ASP A 396 12.96 13.01 18.10
N GLU A 397 12.28 14.04 17.60
CA GLU A 397 11.11 14.62 18.25
C GLU A 397 9.94 13.63 18.32
N ILE A 398 9.66 12.90 17.24
CA ILE A 398 8.65 11.83 17.23
C ILE A 398 9.01 10.74 18.24
N PHE A 399 10.27 10.30 18.25
CA PHE A 399 10.78 9.31 19.19
C PHE A 399 10.55 9.75 20.64
N LYS A 400 10.90 11.00 20.98
CA LYS A 400 10.68 11.56 22.34
C LYS A 400 9.19 11.68 22.70
N ARG A 401 8.32 11.97 21.72
CA ARG A 401 6.88 12.09 21.95
C ARG A 401 6.23 10.78 22.35
N VAL A 402 6.80 9.62 22.01
CA VAL A 402 6.32 8.31 22.46
C VAL A 402 6.17 8.26 23.99
N GLU A 403 7.13 8.80 24.75
CA GLU A 403 7.07 8.81 26.21
C GLU A 403 5.89 9.65 26.74
N SER A 404 5.59 10.78 26.09
CA SER A 404 4.44 11.61 26.44
C SER A 404 3.10 10.91 26.16
N VAL A 405 3.04 10.12 25.08
CA VAL A 405 1.87 9.29 24.73
C VAL A 405 1.70 8.15 25.73
N ALA A 406 2.81 7.52 26.14
CA ALA A 406 2.81 6.48 27.16
C ALA A 406 2.31 7.01 28.53
N ALA A 407 2.76 8.19 28.94
CA ALA A 407 2.29 8.84 30.18
C ALA A 407 0.77 9.10 30.20
N ARG A 408 0.16 9.29 29.02
CA ARG A 408 -1.29 9.46 28.83
C ARG A 408 -2.02 8.16 28.57
N LYS A 409 -1.38 7.00 28.81
CA LYS A 409 -1.95 5.66 28.61
C LYS A 409 -2.39 5.38 27.16
N TYR A 410 -1.64 5.87 26.18
CA TYR A 410 -1.84 5.53 24.76
C TYR A 410 -3.26 5.85 24.24
N THR A 411 -3.73 7.09 24.45
CA THR A 411 -5.03 7.51 23.92
C THR A 411 -5.06 7.40 22.39
N GLU A 412 -6.21 7.02 21.83
CA GLU A 412 -6.39 6.85 20.38
C GLU A 412 -5.94 8.08 19.59
N SER A 413 -6.39 9.26 19.98
CA SER A 413 -6.06 10.51 19.29
C SER A 413 -4.56 10.81 19.30
N ASP A 414 -3.89 10.60 20.44
CA ASP A 414 -2.46 10.88 20.55
C ASP A 414 -1.64 9.90 19.69
N VAL A 415 -2.00 8.61 19.70
CA VAL A 415 -1.27 7.57 18.96
C VAL A 415 -1.49 7.69 17.46
N LEU A 416 -2.73 7.97 17.02
CA LEU A 416 -3.01 8.19 15.61
C LEU A 416 -2.33 9.46 15.08
N LEU A 417 -2.29 10.53 15.87
CA LEU A 417 -1.54 11.74 15.49
C LEU A 417 -0.04 11.47 15.42
N LEU A 418 0.52 10.72 16.39
CA LEU A 418 1.92 10.28 16.37
C LEU A 418 2.23 9.47 15.10
N MET A 419 1.34 8.57 14.70
CA MET A 419 1.48 7.78 13.48
C MET A 419 1.47 8.64 12.22
N VAL A 420 0.56 9.63 12.13
CA VAL A 420 0.49 10.56 11.01
C VAL A 420 1.77 11.39 10.90
N ASP A 421 2.23 11.95 12.02
CA ASP A 421 3.46 12.75 12.07
C ASP A 421 4.69 11.92 11.70
N TYR A 422 4.76 10.68 12.20
CA TYR A 422 5.80 9.73 11.83
C TYR A 422 5.82 9.46 10.33
N ASN A 423 4.66 9.16 9.74
CA ASN A 423 4.56 8.90 8.30
C ASN A 423 4.96 10.12 7.46
N ALA A 424 4.54 11.33 7.86
CA ALA A 424 4.92 12.57 7.18
C ALA A 424 6.45 12.82 7.24
N ALA A 425 7.06 12.55 8.40
CA ALA A 425 8.51 12.69 8.57
C ALA A 425 9.30 11.71 7.69
N ILE A 426 8.85 10.45 7.59
CA ILE A 426 9.50 9.43 6.74
C ILE A 426 9.39 9.75 5.26
N GLU A 427 8.20 10.19 4.79
CA GLU A 427 7.98 10.53 3.38
C GLU A 427 8.87 11.72 2.94
N LYS A 428 9.05 12.70 3.83
CA LYS A 428 9.93 13.85 3.60
C LYS A 428 11.43 13.52 3.69
N ALA A 429 11.79 12.49 4.45
CA ALA A 429 13.20 12.16 4.69
C ALA A 429 13.90 11.76 3.39
N PRO A 430 15.20 12.05 3.20
CA PRO A 430 15.96 11.42 2.14
C PRO A 430 16.16 9.93 2.44
N ALA A 431 16.30 9.12 1.40
CA ALA A 431 16.72 7.73 1.56
C ALA A 431 18.10 7.70 2.25
N ALA A 432 18.29 6.78 3.19
CA ALA A 432 19.57 6.64 3.88
C ALA A 432 20.70 6.40 2.87
N LEU A 433 21.90 6.89 3.18
CA LEU A 433 23.03 6.69 2.28
C LEU A 433 23.27 5.19 2.04
N PRO A 434 23.54 4.78 0.79
CA PRO A 434 23.80 3.37 0.49
C PRO A 434 24.93 2.80 1.35
N GLY A 435 24.72 1.59 1.88
CA GLY A 435 25.72 0.93 2.75
C GLY A 435 25.62 1.28 4.23
N VAL A 436 24.95 2.39 4.60
CA VAL A 436 24.88 2.82 6.01
C VAL A 436 24.15 1.81 6.88
N PHE A 437 23.05 1.24 6.40
CA PHE A 437 22.32 0.22 7.15
C PHE A 437 23.20 -1.02 7.41
N GLN A 438 23.91 -1.52 6.39
CA GLN A 438 24.78 -2.69 6.53
C GLN A 438 25.90 -2.46 7.55
N ILE A 439 26.47 -1.25 7.58
CA ILE A 439 27.51 -0.86 8.54
C ILE A 439 26.96 -0.77 9.97
N ARG A 440 25.75 -0.21 10.13
CA ARG A 440 25.18 0.14 11.45
C ARG A 440 24.35 -0.96 12.08
N ASN A 441 23.79 -1.89 11.31
CA ASN A 441 22.77 -2.84 11.78
C ASN A 441 23.21 -3.63 13.04
N LYS A 442 24.44 -4.16 13.07
CA LYS A 442 24.94 -4.93 14.23
C LYS A 442 25.01 -4.10 15.51
N THR A 443 25.58 -2.90 15.43
CA THR A 443 25.71 -1.99 16.59
C THR A 443 24.36 -1.45 17.03
N LEU A 444 23.47 -1.15 16.07
CA LEU A 444 22.12 -0.66 16.35
C LEU A 444 21.29 -1.68 17.11
N GLY A 445 21.32 -2.95 16.69
CA GLY A 445 20.58 -4.01 17.39
C GLY A 445 21.08 -4.24 18.83
N GLN A 446 22.34 -3.92 19.14
CA GLN A 446 22.86 -3.95 20.51
C GLN A 446 22.35 -2.75 21.32
N HIS A 447 22.44 -1.54 20.77
CA HIS A 447 21.99 -0.33 21.46
C HIS A 447 20.49 -0.30 21.70
N TRP A 448 19.70 -0.81 20.75
CA TRP A 448 18.25 -0.92 20.89
C TRP A 448 17.87 -1.87 22.03
N ARG A 449 18.50 -3.05 22.09
CA ARG A 449 18.28 -4.01 23.19
C ARG A 449 18.66 -3.41 24.55
N ALA A 450 19.76 -2.67 24.62
CA ALA A 450 20.16 -1.96 25.84
C ALA A 450 19.10 -0.91 26.24
N TYR A 451 18.66 -0.07 25.29
CA TYR A 451 17.63 0.94 25.52
C TYR A 451 16.33 0.34 26.07
N ILE A 452 15.81 -0.71 25.42
CA ILE A 452 14.59 -1.40 25.85
C ILE A 452 14.77 -2.02 27.24
N SER A 453 15.93 -2.64 27.53
CA SER A 453 16.19 -3.23 28.84
C SER A 453 16.13 -2.17 29.96
N THR A 454 16.77 -1.01 29.77
CA THR A 454 16.74 0.10 30.74
C THR A 454 15.33 0.65 30.92
N LYS A 455 14.57 0.77 29.83
CA LYS A 455 13.19 1.26 29.85
C LYS A 455 12.29 0.34 30.69
N HIS A 456 12.39 -0.97 30.51
CA HIS A 456 11.63 -1.93 31.31
C HIS A 456 12.01 -1.87 32.80
N THR A 457 13.30 -1.80 33.13
CA THR A 457 13.76 -1.68 34.53
C THR A 457 13.20 -0.43 35.21
N ASN A 458 13.13 0.70 34.51
CA ASN A 458 12.57 1.94 35.04
C ASN A 458 11.03 1.97 35.13
N THR A 459 10.34 1.02 34.51
CA THR A 459 8.87 0.93 34.56
C THR A 459 8.40 -0.03 35.67
N GLU A 460 9.28 -0.89 36.18
CA GLU A 460 9.02 -1.84 37.28
C GLU A 460 9.34 -1.27 38.68
N ILE A 461 10.00 -0.12 38.75
CA ILE A 461 10.29 0.67 39.97
C ILE A 461 9.27 1.79 40.09
#